data_AF-X1NWB1-F1
#
_entry.id   AF-X1NWB1-F1
#
_cell.length_a   1.000
_cell.length_b   1.000
_cell.length_c   1.000
_cell.angle_alpha   90.00
_cell.angle_beta   90.00
_cell.angle_gamma   90.00
#
_symmetry.space_group_name_H-M   'P 1'
#
loop_
_entity.id
_entity.type
_entity.pdbx_description
1 polymer ?
#
loop_
_entity_poly.entity_id
_entity_poly.type
_entity_poly.pdbx_seq_one_letter_code
_entity_poly.pdbx_strand_id
1 'polypeptide(L)'
;EKQDILFRVNILGNIYELNTRMPSEENEWNHLTFVYDGENLISYLNGRRKTIKDVATGLLKKRKEEFVEIGRYNRETWISGGEILRSYSFNGLIDEVRISDKVRDSVWVRTSFENQNNPSSFIKIAQQELY
;
A
#
# COMPACT_ATOMS: atom_id res chain seq x y z
N GLU A 1 12.95 10.90 -12.19
CA GLU A 1 13.27 9.56 -11.63
C GLU A 1 11.97 8.87 -11.27
N LYS A 2 11.84 7.57 -11.60
CA LYS A 2 10.66 6.79 -11.22
C LYS A 2 10.67 6.61 -9.70
N GLN A 3 9.58 7.01 -9.05
CA GLN A 3 9.47 6.93 -7.60
C GLN A 3 8.87 5.57 -7.22
N ASP A 4 9.62 4.80 -6.45
CA ASP A 4 9.07 3.63 -5.76
C ASP A 4 8.10 4.10 -4.67
N ILE A 5 7.01 3.38 -4.45
CA ILE A 5 6.11 3.64 -3.33
C ILE A 5 6.69 2.96 -2.10
N LEU A 6 6.87 3.76 -1.03
CA LEU A 6 7.33 3.31 0.27
C LEU A 6 6.14 2.97 1.16
N PHE A 7 6.12 1.76 1.70
CA PHE A 7 5.30 1.40 2.85
C PHE A 7 6.18 1.20 4.07
N ARG A 8 5.82 1.87 5.17
CA ARG A 8 6.59 1.83 6.42
C ARG A 8 5.67 1.45 7.57
N VAL A 9 6.13 0.50 8.39
CA VAL A 9 5.45 0.08 9.61
C VAL A 9 6.44 -0.08 10.75
N ASN A 10 5.93 0.00 11.98
CA ASN A 10 6.71 -0.31 13.17
C ASN A 10 6.19 -1.61 13.80
N ILE A 11 7.09 -2.59 13.90
CA ILE A 11 6.81 -3.89 14.53
C ILE A 11 7.77 -4.05 15.71
N LEU A 12 7.20 -4.16 16.92
CA LEU A 12 7.96 -4.27 18.18
C LEU A 12 8.99 -3.14 18.42
N GLY A 13 8.77 -1.94 17.88
CA GLY A 13 9.71 -0.82 18.01
C GLY A 13 10.67 -0.68 16.83
N ASN A 14 10.80 -1.71 15.98
CA ASN A 14 11.64 -1.68 14.80
C ASN A 14 10.88 -1.16 13.57
N ILE A 15 11.53 -0.30 12.80
CA ILE A 15 10.95 0.24 11.56
C ILE A 15 11.27 -0.71 10.41
N TYR A 16 10.22 -1.15 9.73
CA TYR A 16 10.31 -1.91 8.49
C TYR A 16 9.78 -1.10 7.33
N GLU A 17 10.54 -1.17 6.24
CA GLU A 17 10.22 -0.50 4.98
C GLU A 17 10.09 -1.52 3.85
N LEU A 18 9.08 -1.34 3.01
CA LEU A 18 8.85 -2.12 1.81
C LEU A 18 8.65 -1.17 0.63
N ASN A 19 9.56 -1.23 -0.33
CA ASN A 19 9.45 -0.47 -1.58
C ASN A 19 8.72 -1.30 -2.64
N THR A 20 7.81 -0.64 -3.35
CA THR A 20 7.08 -1.23 -4.48
C THR A 20 7.24 -0.35 -5.70
N ARG A 21 7.80 -0.94 -6.76
CA ARG A 21 8.01 -0.24 -8.02
C ARG A 21 6.70 -0.03 -8.77
N MET A 22 6.42 1.22 -9.11
CA MET A 22 5.27 1.58 -9.94
C MET A 22 5.51 1.24 -11.42
N PRO A 23 4.43 1.03 -12.21
CA PRO A 23 4.55 0.85 -13.65
C PRO A 23 5.18 2.08 -14.32
N SER A 24 5.64 1.89 -15.56
CA SER A 24 6.21 2.97 -16.36
C SER A 24 5.18 3.89 -17.00
N GLU A 25 3.92 3.50 -17.01
CA GLU A 25 2.82 4.26 -17.60
C GLU A 25 2.41 5.39 -16.64
N GLU A 26 2.43 6.62 -17.14
CA GLU A 26 2.03 7.81 -16.40
C GLU A 26 0.52 8.04 -16.55
N ASN A 27 -0.09 8.72 -15.57
CA ASN A 27 -1.50 9.14 -15.57
C ASN A 27 -2.54 8.00 -15.58
N GLU A 28 -2.17 6.80 -15.12
CA GLU A 28 -3.09 5.68 -14.94
C GLU A 28 -3.38 5.41 -13.46
N TRP A 29 -4.64 5.09 -13.15
CA TRP A 29 -5.01 4.64 -11.81
C TRP A 29 -4.38 3.27 -11.52
N ASN A 30 -3.77 3.15 -10.35
CA ASN A 30 -3.12 1.93 -9.91
C ASN A 30 -3.65 1.53 -8.53
N HIS A 31 -3.94 0.24 -8.36
CA HIS A 31 -4.40 -0.31 -7.10
C HIS A 31 -3.23 -0.93 -6.34
N LEU A 32 -2.91 -0.36 -5.19
CA LEU A 32 -1.83 -0.81 -4.32
C LEU A 32 -2.41 -1.45 -3.06
N THR A 33 -1.88 -2.61 -2.67
CA THR A 33 -2.24 -3.27 -1.42
C THR A 33 -0.99 -3.70 -0.68
N PHE A 34 -0.92 -3.36 0.61
CA PHE A 34 0.10 -3.85 1.52
C PHE A 34 -0.53 -4.75 2.57
N VAL A 35 0.15 -5.86 2.86
CA VAL A 35 -0.29 -6.86 3.83
C VAL A 35 0.85 -7.13 4.79
N TYR A 36 0.54 -7.11 6.08
CA TYR A 36 1.37 -7.70 7.12
C TYR A 36 0.66 -8.96 7.60
N ASP A 37 1.27 -10.13 7.41
CA ASP A 37 0.66 -11.43 7.74
C ASP A 37 1.09 -11.98 9.12
N GLY A 38 1.92 -11.24 9.85
CA GLY A 38 2.51 -11.66 11.13
C GLY A 38 3.98 -12.04 11.02
N GLU A 39 4.50 -12.31 9.83
CA GLU A 39 5.89 -12.70 9.57
C GLU A 39 6.51 -11.94 8.39
N ASN A 40 5.67 -11.45 7.47
CA ASN A 40 6.06 -10.84 6.21
C ASN A 40 5.31 -9.54 5.97
N LEU A 41 6.00 -8.59 5.34
CA LEU A 41 5.36 -7.52 4.58
C LEU A 41 5.27 -7.92 3.12
N ILE A 42 4.09 -7.80 2.55
CA ILE A 42 3.79 -8.18 1.18
C ILE A 42 3.17 -6.99 0.46
N SER A 43 3.62 -6.71 -0.75
CA SER A 43 3.00 -5.72 -1.62
C SER A 43 2.36 -6.36 -2.83
N TYR A 44 1.25 -5.77 -3.26
CA TYR A 44 0.53 -6.12 -4.46
C TYR A 44 0.25 -4.85 -5.26
N LEU A 45 0.45 -4.94 -6.58
CA LEU A 45 0.14 -3.88 -7.52
C LEU A 45 -0.79 -4.44 -8.59
N ASN A 46 -1.93 -3.78 -8.79
CA ASN A 46 -2.97 -4.17 -9.74
C ASN A 46 -3.35 -5.66 -9.58
N GLY A 47 -3.59 -6.05 -8.32
CA GLY A 47 -3.99 -7.41 -7.94
C GLY A 47 -2.87 -8.47 -7.97
N ARG A 48 -1.64 -8.10 -8.35
CA ARG A 48 -0.51 -9.05 -8.47
C ARG A 48 0.54 -8.79 -7.40
N ARG A 49 0.97 -9.85 -6.70
CA ARG A 49 2.06 -9.77 -5.71
C ARG A 49 3.35 -9.27 -6.37
N LYS A 50 4.07 -8.39 -5.69
CA LYS A 50 5.33 -7.80 -6.16
C LYS A 50 6.49 -8.19 -5.27
N THR A 51 6.46 -7.75 -4.02
CA THR A 51 7.56 -7.97 -3.08
C THR A 51 7.04 -8.70 -1.85
N ILE A 52 7.86 -9.59 -1.31
CA ILE A 52 7.72 -10.14 0.03
C ILE A 52 9.01 -9.82 0.80
N LYS A 53 8.85 -9.41 2.05
CA LYS A 53 9.96 -9.11 2.94
C LYS A 53 9.66 -9.70 4.30
N ASP A 54 10.53 -10.61 4.72
CA ASP A 54 10.49 -11.18 6.06
C ASP A 54 10.74 -10.06 7.09
N VAL A 55 9.97 -10.09 8.17
CA VAL A 55 10.03 -9.14 9.27
C VAL A 55 9.91 -9.88 10.59
N ALA A 56 10.23 -9.21 11.71
CA ALA A 56 9.97 -9.78 13.02
C ALA A 56 8.46 -9.99 13.23
N THR A 57 8.12 -11.04 13.99
CA THR A 57 6.75 -11.29 14.41
C THR A 57 6.33 -10.34 15.53
N GLY A 58 5.08 -9.87 15.51
CA GLY A 58 4.51 -9.10 16.63
C GLY A 58 3.45 -8.09 16.22
N LEU A 59 2.99 -7.32 17.20
CA LEU A 59 1.98 -6.28 16.96
C LEU A 59 2.58 -5.06 16.27
N LEU A 60 1.80 -4.48 15.37
CA LEU A 60 2.05 -3.15 14.84
C LEU A 60 1.92 -2.13 15.98
N LYS A 61 2.96 -1.33 16.19
CA LYS A 61 2.97 -0.29 17.21
C LYS A 61 2.91 1.08 16.57
N LYS A 62 2.03 1.93 17.07
CA LYS A 62 2.07 3.36 16.80
C LYS A 62 3.28 3.95 17.53
N ARG A 63 4.11 4.78 16.86
CA ARG A 63 5.09 5.60 17.58
C ARG A 63 4.36 6.71 18.32
N LYS A 64 4.87 7.09 19.48
CA LYS A 64 4.30 8.19 20.28
C LYS A 64 4.27 9.44 19.39
N GLU A 65 3.15 10.15 19.40
CA GLU A 65 2.94 11.42 18.67
C GLU A 65 2.93 11.37 17.13
N GLU A 66 3.06 10.20 16.50
CA GLU A 66 2.95 10.08 15.03
C GLU A 66 1.52 9.73 14.59
N PHE A 67 1.02 10.31 13.50
CA PHE A 67 -0.24 9.91 12.88
C PHE A 67 0.01 8.95 11.70
N VAL A 68 -1.02 8.26 11.23
CA VAL A 68 -0.94 7.55 9.94
C VAL A 68 -0.75 8.61 8.86
N GLU A 69 0.28 8.44 8.03
CA GLU A 69 0.58 9.33 6.92
C GLU A 69 0.27 8.64 5.59
N ILE A 70 -0.40 9.36 4.69
CA ILE A 70 -0.72 8.91 3.34
C ILE A 70 -0.28 10.02 2.39
N GLY A 71 0.38 9.65 1.29
CA GLY A 71 0.84 10.60 0.29
C GLY A 71 1.98 11.51 0.75
N ARG A 72 2.62 11.21 1.88
CA ARG A 72 3.84 11.88 2.32
C ARG A 72 4.71 10.96 3.15
N TYR A 73 5.98 11.33 3.27
CA TYR A 73 6.95 10.67 4.12
C TYR A 73 7.97 11.68 4.65
N ASN A 74 8.12 11.75 5.98
CA ASN A 74 9.13 12.59 6.61
C ASN A 74 10.39 11.77 6.92
N ARG A 75 11.54 12.26 6.47
CA ARG A 75 12.85 11.75 6.86
C ARG A 75 13.56 12.78 7.73
N GLU A 76 13.73 12.44 8.99
CA GLU A 76 14.63 13.15 9.87
C GLU A 76 16.08 12.83 9.46
N THR A 77 16.83 13.87 9.14
CA THR A 77 18.24 13.77 8.82
C THR A 77 19.02 14.70 9.73
N TRP A 78 19.98 14.14 10.45
CA TRP A 78 20.93 14.91 11.24
C TRP A 78 22.07 15.35 10.33
N ILE A 79 22.26 16.65 10.18
CA ILE A 79 23.50 17.21 9.64
C ILE A 79 24.22 17.97 10.74
N SER A 80 25.54 18.10 10.65
CA SER A 80 26.32 18.85 11.63
C SER A 80 25.82 20.31 11.67
N GLY A 81 25.07 20.67 12.71
CA GLY A 81 24.38 21.96 12.84
C GLY A 81 22.90 21.88 13.29
N GLY A 82 22.29 20.69 13.32
CA GLY A 82 20.93 20.50 13.87
C GLY A 82 20.09 19.46 13.12
N GLU A 83 18.83 19.31 13.55
CA GLU A 83 17.82 18.49 12.87
C GLU A 83 17.37 19.16 11.58
N ILE A 84 17.41 18.43 10.47
CA ILE A 84 16.65 18.79 9.27
C ILE A 84 15.58 17.72 9.04
N LEU A 85 14.33 18.15 9.02
CA LEU A 85 13.21 17.35 8.56
C LEU A 85 13.03 17.56 7.06
N ARG A 86 13.26 16.52 6.26
CA ARG A 86 12.89 16.50 4.83
C ARG A 86 11.53 15.82 4.69
N SER A 87 10.58 16.53 4.09
CA SER A 87 9.28 15.95 3.70
C SER A 87 9.29 15.60 2.22
N TYR A 88 8.89 14.38 1.90
CA TYR A 88 8.65 13.90 0.55
C TYR A 88 7.15 13.75 0.37
N SER A 89 6.58 14.45 -0.61
CA SER A 89 5.15 14.36 -0.93
C SER A 89 4.95 13.53 -2.20
N PHE A 90 3.91 12.70 -2.19
CA PHE A 90 3.42 12.04 -3.38
C PHE A 90 2.80 13.09 -4.32
N ASN A 91 3.23 13.07 -5.58
CA ASN A 91 2.69 13.94 -6.62
C ASN A 91 1.70 13.15 -7.49
N GLY A 92 0.46 13.07 -7.05
CA GLY A 92 -0.60 12.36 -7.74
C GLY A 92 -1.90 12.37 -6.96
N LEU A 93 -2.93 11.74 -7.52
CA LEU A 93 -4.22 11.57 -6.87
C LEU A 93 -4.23 10.27 -6.05
N ILE A 94 -4.94 10.29 -4.92
CA ILE A 94 -5.16 9.13 -4.06
C ILE A 94 -6.66 9.07 -3.80
N ASP A 95 -7.25 7.89 -3.97
CA ASP A 95 -8.66 7.65 -3.71
C ASP A 95 -8.87 6.24 -3.09
N GLU A 96 -10.03 6.00 -2.49
CA GLU A 96 -10.48 4.71 -1.96
C GLU A 96 -9.52 4.07 -0.92
N VAL A 97 -8.96 4.88 -0.03
CA VAL A 97 -8.04 4.39 1.01
C VAL A 97 -8.77 3.57 2.06
N ARG A 98 -8.26 2.35 2.31
CA ARG A 98 -8.82 1.40 3.29
C ARG A 98 -7.72 0.78 4.13
N ILE A 99 -8.02 0.56 5.41
CA ILE A 99 -7.16 -0.16 6.37
C ILE A 99 -8.01 -1.25 7.01
N SER A 100 -7.46 -2.46 7.14
CA SER A 100 -8.16 -3.61 7.71
C SER A 100 -7.27 -4.33 8.72
N ASP A 101 -7.89 -4.88 9.76
CA ASP A 101 -7.27 -5.77 10.76
C ASP A 101 -7.21 -7.24 10.29
N LYS A 102 -7.62 -7.52 9.05
CA LYS A 102 -7.60 -8.86 8.45
C LYS A 102 -6.47 -8.97 7.43
N VAL A 103 -5.71 -10.05 7.56
CA VAL A 103 -4.73 -10.47 6.56
C VAL A 103 -5.49 -10.87 5.29
N ARG A 104 -5.17 -10.22 4.16
CA ARG A 104 -5.75 -10.53 2.85
C ARG A 104 -4.75 -11.37 2.06
N ASP A 105 -5.14 -12.59 1.71
CA ASP A 105 -4.31 -13.45 0.87
C ASP A 105 -4.27 -12.96 -0.58
N SER A 106 -3.39 -13.57 -1.39
CA SER A 106 -3.22 -13.18 -2.79
C SER A 106 -4.46 -13.39 -3.65
N VAL A 107 -5.29 -14.39 -3.33
CA VAL A 107 -6.52 -14.67 -4.09
C VAL A 107 -7.52 -13.57 -3.83
N TRP A 108 -7.75 -13.24 -2.56
CA TRP A 108 -8.65 -12.16 -2.17
C TRP A 108 -8.23 -10.82 -2.78
N VAL A 109 -6.94 -10.47 -2.72
CA VAL A 109 -6.43 -9.21 -3.27
C VAL A 109 -6.64 -9.15 -4.78
N ARG A 110 -6.36 -10.24 -5.48
CA ARG A 110 -6.56 -10.33 -6.93
C ARG A 110 -8.03 -10.21 -7.30
N THR A 111 -8.91 -11.01 -6.69
CA THR A 111 -10.34 -10.98 -6.98
C THR A 111 -10.95 -9.63 -6.64
N SER A 112 -10.54 -9.00 -5.53
CA SER A 112 -11.03 -7.67 -5.15
C SER A 112 -10.59 -6.59 -6.14
N PHE A 113 -9.38 -6.68 -6.69
CA PHE A 113 -8.93 -5.80 -7.76
C PHE A 113 -9.73 -6.01 -9.04
N GLU A 114 -9.86 -7.25 -9.50
CA GLU A 114 -10.59 -7.59 -10.73
C GLU A 114 -12.07 -7.11 -10.66
N ASN A 115 -12.72 -7.30 -9.51
CA ASN A 115 -14.10 -6.84 -9.28
C ASN A 115 -14.26 -5.31 -9.33
N GLN A 116 -13.27 -4.55 -8.86
CA GLN A 116 -13.32 -3.09 -8.88
C GLN A 116 -12.91 -2.52 -10.25
N ASN A 117 -11.92 -3.14 -10.89
CA ASN A 117 -11.37 -2.68 -12.16
C ASN A 117 -12.29 -2.97 -13.35
N ASN A 118 -12.96 -4.12 -13.35
CA ASN A 118 -13.95 -4.47 -14.37
C ASN A 118 -15.05 -5.39 -13.81
N PRO A 119 -16.09 -4.83 -13.17
CA PRO A 119 -17.17 -5.61 -12.57
C PRO A 119 -17.90 -6.51 -13.56
N SER A 120 -17.98 -6.10 -14.83
CA SER A 120 -18.67 -6.85 -15.90
C SER A 120 -18.00 -8.17 -16.28
N SER A 121 -16.72 -8.33 -15.94
CA SER A 121 -16.00 -9.60 -16.09
C SER A 121 -16.44 -10.67 -15.08
N PHE A 122 -17.06 -10.25 -13.98
CA PHE A 122 -17.43 -11.11 -12.84
C PHE A 122 -18.95 -11.29 -12.70
N ILE A 123 -19.75 -10.28 -13.07
CA ILE A 123 -21.21 -10.31 -12.99
C ILE A 123 -21.78 -10.11 -14.39
N LYS A 124 -22.45 -11.15 -14.93
CA LYS A 124 -23.34 -11.01 -16.09
C LYS A 124 -24.72 -10.65 -15.58
N ILE A 125 -25.16 -9.42 -15.79
CA ILE A 125 -26.56 -9.04 -15.60
C ILE A 125 -27.31 -9.57 -16.82
N ALA A 126 -28.28 -10.47 -16.60
CA ALA A 126 -29.17 -10.91 -17.67
C ALA A 126 -30.02 -9.73 -18.16
N GLN A 127 -30.37 -9.72 -19.44
CA GLN A 127 -31.26 -8.70 -20.00
C GLN A 127 -32.60 -8.73 -19.25
N GLN A 128 -33.13 -7.54 -18.95
CA GLN A 128 -34.46 -7.37 -18.38
C GLN A 128 -35.49 -8.05 -19.28
N GLU A 129 -36.24 -9.01 -18.75
CA GLU A 129 -37.43 -9.54 -19.43
C GLU A 129 -38.46 -8.41 -19.53
N LEU A 130 -38.77 -8.02 -20.77
CA LEU A 130 -39.91 -7.14 -21.06
C LEU A 130 -41.15 -8.03 -21.18
N TYR A 131 -42.10 -7.85 -20.25
CA TYR A 131 -43.47 -8.39 -20.35
C TYR A 131 -44.37 -7.45 -21.14
#